data_AF-A0AAU1RTV0-F1
#
_entry.id   AF-A0AAU1RTV0-F1
#
_cell.length_a   1.000
_cell.length_b   1.000
_cell.length_c   1.000
_cell.angle_alpha   90.00
_cell.angle_beta   90.00
_cell.angle_gamma   90.00
#
_symmetry.space_group_name_H-M   'P 1'
#
loop_
_entity.id
_entity.type
_entity.pdbx_description
1 polymer ?
#
loop_
_entity_poly.entity_id
_entity_poly.type
_entity_poly.pdbx_seq_one_letter_code
_entity_poly.pdbx_strand_id
1 'polypeptide(L)'
;MNTETDWVYRVFEPHGSQGWRLYGSDPERWQGAITASDSPEGAKYAIGRIVGDLMTEWRRIGLHHAMHVRVFLWHDEVGDTEDANFIVELRPRSDIDAA
;
A
#
# COMPACT_ATOMS: atom_id res chain seq x y z
N MET A 1 23.42 -15.84 6.20
CA MET A 1 22.02 -15.39 6.32
C MET A 1 21.96 -14.06 5.61
N ASN A 2 21.11 -13.91 4.60
CA ASN A 2 20.91 -12.60 3.99
C ASN A 2 20.21 -11.75 5.05
N THR A 3 20.81 -10.62 5.44
CA THR A 3 20.22 -9.74 6.46
C THR A 3 19.11 -8.89 5.89
N GLU A 4 18.95 -8.90 4.56
CA GLU A 4 17.99 -8.12 3.79
C GLU A 4 17.20 -9.04 2.85
N THR A 5 15.98 -8.60 2.54
CA THR A 5 15.04 -9.22 1.63
C THR A 5 14.30 -8.13 0.86
N ASP A 6 13.71 -8.50 -0.26
CA ASP A 6 12.82 -7.63 -1.02
C ASP A 6 11.39 -7.78 -0.48
N TRP A 7 10.86 -6.71 0.08
CA TRP A 7 9.46 -6.64 0.49
C TRP A 7 8.62 -6.15 -0.68
N VAL A 8 7.96 -7.07 -1.36
CA VAL A 8 7.19 -6.77 -2.57
C VAL A 8 5.81 -6.26 -2.18
N TYR A 9 5.35 -5.21 -2.81
CA TYR A 9 4.07 -4.56 -2.49
C TYR A 9 3.18 -4.33 -3.70
N ARG A 10 1.87 -4.27 -3.44
CA ARG A 10 0.84 -3.76 -4.35
C ARG A 10 -0.19 -2.96 -3.56
N VAL A 11 -0.62 -1.84 -4.11
CA VAL A 11 -1.68 -1.01 -3.54
C VAL A 11 -2.96 -1.16 -4.34
N PHE A 12 -4.08 -1.30 -3.65
CA PHE A 12 -5.41 -1.46 -4.22
C PHE A 12 -6.37 -0.41 -3.69
N GLU A 13 -7.37 -0.07 -4.50
CA GLU A 13 -8.51 0.77 -4.13
C GLU A 13 -9.84 0.00 -4.29
N PRO A 14 -10.90 0.39 -3.56
CA PRO A 14 -12.23 -0.18 -3.74
C PRO A 14 -12.76 0.01 -5.17
N HIS A 15 -13.43 -1.02 -5.69
CA HIS A 15 -14.05 -1.03 -7.01
C HIS A 15 -15.51 -1.52 -6.98
N GLY A 16 -16.31 -0.90 -6.11
CA GLY A 16 -17.74 -1.22 -5.98
C GLY A 16 -17.98 -2.71 -5.73
N SER A 17 -18.94 -3.30 -6.43
CA SER A 17 -19.27 -4.73 -6.32
C SER A 17 -18.21 -5.67 -6.91
N GLN A 18 -17.24 -5.15 -7.66
CA GLN A 18 -16.14 -5.94 -8.22
C GLN A 18 -14.99 -6.13 -7.22
N GLY A 19 -15.11 -5.61 -6.00
CA GLY A 19 -14.14 -5.80 -4.93
C GLY A 19 -13.05 -4.75 -4.95
N TRP A 20 -11.82 -5.15 -5.26
CA TRP A 20 -10.62 -4.31 -5.20
C TRP A 20 -9.90 -4.30 -6.56
N ARG A 21 -9.37 -3.15 -6.96
CA ARG A 21 -8.54 -3.01 -8.17
C ARG A 21 -7.23 -2.31 -7.84
N LEU A 22 -6.23 -2.40 -8.72
CA LEU A 22 -4.97 -1.69 -8.54
C LEU A 22 -5.21 -0.18 -8.41
N TYR A 23 -4.47 0.45 -7.51
CA TYR A 23 -4.66 1.85 -7.14
C TYR A 23 -4.23 2.81 -8.25
N GLY A 24 -5.08 3.80 -8.54
CA GLY A 24 -4.79 4.89 -9.46
C GLY A 24 -4.83 4.50 -10.95
N SER A 25 -4.60 5.49 -11.81
CA SER A 25 -4.56 5.31 -13.27
C SER A 25 -3.21 4.83 -13.80
N ASP A 26 -2.19 4.80 -12.95
CA ASP A 26 -0.84 4.30 -13.24
C ASP A 26 -0.46 3.23 -12.20
N PRO A 27 -0.91 1.98 -12.39
CA PRO A 27 -0.70 0.91 -11.42
C PRO A 27 0.77 0.55 -11.20
N GLU A 28 1.63 0.78 -12.21
CA GLU A 28 3.05 0.44 -12.14
C GLU A 28 3.77 1.26 -11.06
N ARG A 29 3.28 2.46 -10.76
CA ARG A 29 3.79 3.31 -9.68
C ARG A 29 3.42 2.81 -8.27
N TRP A 30 2.36 2.02 -8.17
CA TRP A 30 1.79 1.55 -6.90
C TRP A 30 1.98 0.06 -6.67
N GLN A 31 3.03 -0.48 -7.29
CA GLN A 31 3.57 -1.80 -7.04
C GLN A 31 5.10 -1.75 -7.15
N GLY A 32 5.80 -2.65 -6.48
CA GLY A 32 7.25 -2.70 -6.52
C GLY A 32 7.85 -3.51 -5.38
N ALA A 33 9.14 -3.33 -5.14
CA ALA A 33 9.86 -3.96 -4.04
C ALA A 33 10.62 -2.92 -3.22
N ILE A 34 10.68 -3.13 -1.91
CA ILE A 34 11.52 -2.36 -1.00
C ILE A 34 12.52 -3.31 -0.35
N THR A 35 13.79 -3.18 -0.70
CA THR A 35 14.87 -3.90 -0.02
C THR A 35 15.01 -3.36 1.40
N ALA A 36 14.82 -4.22 2.39
CA ALA A 36 15.00 -3.89 3.80
C ALA A 36 15.36 -5.15 4.58
N SER A 37 15.56 -5.03 5.89
CA SER A 37 15.93 -6.18 6.71
C SER A 37 14.92 -7.34 6.59
N ASP A 38 15.41 -8.57 6.60
CA ASP A 38 14.56 -9.78 6.66
C ASP A 38 14.03 -9.99 8.09
N SER A 39 13.17 -9.07 8.52
CA SER A 39 12.56 -9.07 9.84
C SER A 39 11.24 -8.30 9.85
N PRO A 40 10.41 -8.45 10.90
CA PRO A 40 9.21 -7.64 11.08
C PRO A 40 9.47 -6.12 11.08
N GLU A 41 10.64 -5.67 11.54
CA GLU A 41 11.06 -4.27 11.51
C GLU A 41 11.34 -3.80 10.08
N GLY A 42 11.94 -4.64 9.24
CA GLY A 42 12.13 -4.36 7.81
C GLY A 42 10.80 -4.26 7.06
N ALA A 43 9.85 -5.16 7.35
CA ALA A 43 8.50 -5.07 6.80
C ALA A 43 7.78 -3.77 7.22
N LYS A 44 7.86 -3.38 8.50
CA LYS A 44 7.31 -2.12 8.99
C LYS A 44 7.97 -0.90 8.33
N TYR A 45 9.28 -0.96 8.12
CA TYR A 45 10.00 0.07 7.37
C TYR A 45 9.47 0.19 5.94
N ALA A 46 9.32 -0.93 5.23
CA ALA A 46 8.77 -0.95 3.87
C ALA A 46 7.36 -0.36 3.82
N ILE A 47 6.46 -0.77 4.72
CA ILE A 47 5.12 -0.19 4.87
C ILE A 47 5.21 1.33 5.11
N GLY A 48 6.04 1.77 6.04
CA GLY A 48 6.19 3.19 6.36
C GLY A 48 6.61 4.03 5.15
N ARG A 49 7.49 3.49 4.30
CA ARG A 49 7.87 4.13 3.03
C ARG A 49 6.69 4.24 2.07
N ILE A 50 5.95 3.15 1.84
CA ILE A 50 4.78 3.13 0.94
C ILE A 50 3.70 4.11 1.42
N VAL A 51 3.38 4.11 2.71
CA VAL A 51 2.41 5.04 3.31
C VAL A 51 2.90 6.49 3.16
N GLY A 52 4.20 6.75 3.35
CA GLY A 52 4.79 8.06 3.14
C GLY A 52 4.67 8.55 1.70
N ASP A 53 4.87 7.67 0.73
CA ASP A 53 4.74 7.98 -0.70
C ASP A 53 3.28 8.23 -1.08
N LEU A 54 2.33 7.45 -0.55
CA LEU A 54 0.89 7.70 -0.69
C LEU A 54 0.49 9.07 -0.13
N MET A 55 0.94 9.40 1.08
CA MET A 55 0.67 10.70 1.71
C MET A 55 1.27 11.85 0.90
N THR A 56 2.45 11.65 0.32
CA THR A 56 3.10 12.64 -0.54
C THR A 56 2.30 12.86 -1.82
N GLU A 57 1.82 11.78 -2.44
CA GLU A 57 0.96 11.88 -3.62
C GLU A 57 -0.35 12.59 -3.30
N TRP A 58 -1.06 12.20 -2.24
CA TRP A 58 -2.31 12.85 -1.84
C TRP A 58 -2.12 14.34 -1.55
N ARG A 59 -1.00 14.74 -0.94
CA ARG A 59 -0.67 16.16 -0.77
C ARG A 59 -0.45 16.86 -2.12
N ARG A 60 0.21 16.19 -3.07
CA ARG A 60 0.50 16.72 -4.41
C ARG A 60 -0.77 16.94 -5.22
N ILE A 61 -1.71 16.00 -5.18
CA ILE A 61 -2.98 16.09 -5.92
C ILE A 61 -4.08 16.84 -5.14
N GLY A 62 -3.90 17.04 -3.84
CA GLY A 62 -4.88 17.63 -2.92
C GLY A 62 -5.53 16.57 -2.03
N LEU A 63 -5.52 16.80 -0.70
CA LEU A 63 -5.95 15.79 0.28
C LEU A 63 -7.43 15.36 0.16
N HIS A 64 -8.28 16.17 -0.47
CA HIS A 64 -9.67 15.81 -0.76
C HIS A 64 -9.80 14.73 -1.84
N HIS A 65 -8.72 14.44 -2.58
CA HIS A 65 -8.61 13.32 -3.50
C HIS A 65 -7.96 12.08 -2.86
N ALA A 66 -7.68 12.11 -1.55
CA ALA A 66 -7.18 10.93 -0.85
C ALA A 66 -8.22 9.80 -0.90
N MET A 67 -7.78 8.62 -1.32
CA MET A 67 -8.64 7.45 -1.54
C MET A 67 -8.49 6.44 -0.40
N HIS A 68 -9.55 5.69 -0.14
CA HIS A 68 -9.44 4.46 0.64
C HIS A 68 -8.54 3.48 -0.14
N VAL A 69 -7.48 2.98 0.49
CA VAL A 69 -6.57 2.01 -0.12
C VAL A 69 -6.19 0.87 0.83
N ARG A 70 -5.82 -0.27 0.24
CA ARG A 70 -5.14 -1.38 0.91
C ARG A 70 -3.76 -1.59 0.32
N VAL A 71 -2.76 -1.68 1.17
CA VAL A 71 -1.39 -2.05 0.82
C VAL A 71 -1.19 -3.50 1.23
N PHE A 72 -0.85 -4.36 0.26
CA PHE A 72 -0.43 -5.73 0.51
C PHE A 72 1.08 -5.81 0.40
N LEU A 73 1.70 -6.54 1.32
CA LEU A 73 3.13 -6.75 1.39
C LEU A 73 3.43 -8.25 1.47
N TRP A 74 4.29 -8.73 0.60
CA TRP A 74 4.81 -10.09 0.58
C TRP A 74 6.33 -10.09 0.80
N HIS A 75 6.84 -11.22 1.27
CA HIS A 75 8.27 -11.51 1.37
C HIS A 75 8.77 -12.11 0.05
N ASP A 76 9.82 -11.51 -0.53
CA ASP A 76 10.53 -11.91 -1.74
C ASP A 76 9.74 -11.80 -3.06
N GLU A 77 8.54 -12.38 -3.13
CA GLU A 77 7.73 -12.43 -4.36
C GLU A 77 6.26 -12.13 -4.12
N VAL A 78 5.55 -11.71 -5.18
CA VAL A 78 4.10 -11.51 -5.09
C VAL A 78 3.39 -12.85 -4.98
N GLY A 79 2.63 -13.04 -3.91
CA GLY A 79 1.67 -14.13 -3.75
C GLY A 79 0.21 -13.68 -3.93
N ASP A 80 -0.71 -14.59 -3.59
CA ASP A 80 -2.12 -14.25 -3.49
C ASP A 80 -2.36 -13.25 -2.33
N THR A 81 -3.43 -12.49 -2.41
CA THR A 81 -3.75 -11.47 -1.38
C THR A 81 -4.03 -12.06 -0.01
N GLU A 82 -4.47 -13.32 0.05
CA GLU A 82 -4.70 -14.06 1.30
C GLU A 82 -3.39 -14.50 1.98
N ASP A 83 -2.31 -14.63 1.22
CA ASP A 83 -0.99 -15.04 1.68
C ASP A 83 -0.05 -13.85 1.99
N ALA A 84 -0.54 -12.62 1.87
CA ALA A 84 0.26 -11.43 2.17
C ALA A 84 0.70 -11.42 3.64
N ASN A 85 1.99 -11.19 3.88
CA ASN A 85 2.56 -11.11 5.21
C ASN A 85 1.97 -9.95 6.01
N PHE A 86 1.65 -8.84 5.34
CA PHE A 86 0.99 -7.69 5.95
C PHE A 86 -0.04 -7.08 5.01
N ILE A 87 -1.14 -6.63 5.61
CA ILE A 87 -2.18 -5.86 4.94
C ILE A 87 -2.41 -4.59 5.76
N VAL A 88 -2.24 -3.43 5.13
CA VAL A 88 -2.50 -2.13 5.75
C VAL A 88 -3.63 -1.42 5.03
N GLU A 89 -4.68 -1.09 5.76
CA GLU A 89 -5.83 -0.38 5.23
C GLU A 89 -5.78 1.09 5.66
N LEU A 90 -5.70 2.00 4.68
CA LEU A 90 -5.70 3.44 4.91
C LEU A 90 -7.05 4.02 4.50
N ARG A 91 -7.76 4.58 5.47
CA ARG A 91 -9.04 5.26 5.25
C ARG A 91 -8.89 6.75 5.61
N PRO A 92 -8.68 7.63 4.62
CA PRO A 92 -8.82 9.06 4.82
C PRO A 92 -10.21 9.34 5.41
N ARG A 93 -10.28 10.25 6.39
CA ARG A 93 -11.59 10.67 6.93
C ARG A 93 -12.35 11.40 5.82
N SER A 94 -13.52 10.88 5.47
CA SER A 94 -14.49 11.65 4.69
C SER A 94 -15.18 12.61 5.66
N ASP A 95 -14.94 13.92 5.53
CA ASP A 95 -15.76 14.94 6.20
C ASP A 95 -17.14 15.07 5.52
N ILE A 96 -17.85 13.95 5.29
CA ILE A 96 -19.19 13.88 4.68
C ILE A 96 -20.17 13.19 5.65
N ASP A 97 -20.07 13.51 6.94
CA ASP A 97 -21.12 13.19 7.93
C ASP A 97 -21.51 14.44 8.75
N ALA A 98 -21.37 15.63 8.17
CA ALA A 98 -21.84 16.88 8.75
C ALA A 98 -22.73 17.65 7.75
N ALA A 99 -23.95 17.15 7.55
CA ALA A 99 -25.06 17.89 6.95
C ALA A 99 -26.38 17.52 7.64
#